data_AF-A0A2J8KDP2-F1
#
_entry.id   AF-A0A2J8KDP2-F1
#
_cell.length_a   1.000
_cell.length_b   1.000
_cell.length_c   1.000
_cell.angle_alpha   90.00
_cell.angle_beta   90.00
_cell.angle_gamma   90.00
#
_symmetry.space_group_name_H-M   'P 1'
#
loop_
_entity.id
_entity.type
_entity.pdbx_description
1 polymer ?
#
loop_
_entity_poly.entity_id
_entity_poly.type
_entity_poly.pdbx_seq_one_letter_code
_entity_poly.pdbx_strand_id
1 'polypeptide(L)'
;MRLLRRRHMPLRLAMVGCAFVLFLFLLHRDVSSREEATEKPWLKSLVSRKDHVLDLMLEAVNNLRDSMPKLQIRAPEAQQTLFSINQSCLPGFYTPAELKPFWERPPQDPNAPGADGKAFQKSKWTPLETQEKEEGY
;
A
#
# COMPACT_ATOMS: atom_id res chain seq x y z
N MET A 1 37.97 26.48 49.68
CA MET A 1 37.83 25.82 48.36
C MET A 1 36.61 26.33 47.57
N ARG A 2 36.60 27.58 47.06
CA ARG A 2 35.47 28.11 46.26
C ARG A 2 35.86 28.94 45.01
N LEU A 3 37.13 29.01 44.64
CA LEU A 3 37.60 29.91 43.56
C LEU A 3 37.79 29.21 42.20
N LEU A 4 37.92 27.87 42.14
CA LEU A 4 38.08 27.14 40.87
C LEU A 4 36.76 26.90 40.11
N ARG A 5 35.60 27.06 40.74
CA ARG A 5 34.29 26.86 40.09
C ARG A 5 33.88 28.00 39.15
N ARG A 6 34.43 29.21 39.33
CA ARG A 6 34.09 30.41 38.52
C ARG A 6 34.82 30.49 37.17
N ARG A 7 36.00 29.86 37.03
CA ARG A 7 36.84 30.04 35.83
C ARG A 7 36.34 29.28 34.60
N HIS A 8 35.60 28.18 34.80
CA HIS A 8 35.00 27.39 33.71
C HIS A 8 33.59 27.87 33.30
N MET A 9 32.98 28.79 34.04
CA MET A 9 31.66 29.33 33.71
C MET A 9 31.63 30.08 32.38
N PRO A 10 32.54 31.02 32.06
CA PRO A 10 32.49 31.72 30.77
C PRO A 10 32.74 30.77 29.59
N LEU A 11 33.63 29.78 29.76
CA LEU A 11 33.89 28.77 28.73
C LEU A 11 32.66 27.87 28.49
N ARG A 12 31.96 27.46 29.55
CA ARG A 12 30.72 26.68 29.43
C ARG A 12 29.61 27.51 28.78
N LEU A 13 29.48 28.79 29.13
CA LEU A 13 28.53 29.71 28.49
C LEU A 13 28.84 29.90 27.00
N ALA A 14 30.11 30.05 26.63
CA ALA A 14 30.53 30.16 25.23
C ALA A 14 30.22 28.88 24.43
N MET A 15 30.47 27.70 25.03
CA MET A 15 30.16 26.41 24.41
C MET A 15 28.66 26.22 24.20
N VAL A 16 27.84 26.57 25.19
CA VAL A 16 26.37 26.52 25.07
C VAL A 16 25.86 27.51 24.02
N GLY A 17 26.42 28.73 23.99
CA GLY A 17 26.11 29.72 22.97
C GLY A 17 26.45 29.24 21.56
N CYS A 18 27.63 28.66 21.35
CA CYS A 18 28.02 28.10 20.05
C CYS A 18 27.11 26.94 19.63
N ALA A 19 26.78 26.03 20.56
CA ALA A 19 25.87 24.94 20.28
C ALA A 19 24.47 25.44 19.90
N PHE A 20 23.99 26.49 20.57
CA PHE A 20 22.71 27.12 20.27
C PHE A 20 22.70 27.79 18.89
N VAL A 21 23.76 28.53 18.53
CA VAL A 21 23.88 29.14 17.19
C VAL A 21 23.97 28.07 16.10
N LEU A 22 24.70 26.97 16.33
CA LEU A 22 24.75 25.84 15.40
C LEU A 22 23.38 25.17 15.26
N PHE A 23 22.64 25.00 16.35
CA PHE A 23 21.30 24.45 16.32
C PHE A 23 20.33 25.34 15.54
N LEU A 24 20.38 26.66 15.75
CA LEU A 24 19.59 27.62 14.96
C LEU A 24 19.99 27.59 13.48
N PHE A 25 21.28 27.44 13.17
CA PHE A 25 21.75 27.33 11.80
C PHE A 25 21.25 26.05 11.11
N LEU A 26 21.24 24.91 11.82
CA LEU A 26 20.67 23.66 11.31
C LEU A 26 19.16 23.80 11.06
N LEU A 27 18.41 24.40 11.99
CA LEU A 27 16.98 24.67 11.81
C LEU A 27 16.70 25.58 10.62
N HIS A 28 17.45 26.67 10.46
CA HIS A 28 17.30 27.58 9.31
C HIS A 28 17.67 26.89 8.00
N ARG A 29 18.69 26.03 8.00
CA ARG A 29 19.09 25.29 6.79
C ARG A 29 18.05 24.26 6.39
N ASP A 30 17.46 23.56 7.36
CA ASP A 30 16.36 22.63 7.10
C ASP A 30 15.11 23.36 6.57
N VAL A 31 14.73 24.49 7.16
CA VAL A 31 13.58 25.30 6.68
C VAL A 31 13.83 25.84 5.27
N SER A 32 15.01 26.40 5.01
CA SER A 32 15.36 26.93 3.68
C SER A 32 15.43 25.84 2.61
N SER A 33 15.90 24.63 2.95
CA SER A 33 15.85 23.47 2.04
C SER A 33 14.42 22.97 1.79
N ARG A 34 13.51 23.18 2.76
CA ARG A 34 12.12 22.76 2.69
C ARG A 34 11.29 23.70 1.82
N GLU A 35 11.52 25.01 1.90
CA GLU A 35 10.85 26.02 1.07
C GLU A 35 11.14 25.81 -0.43
N GLU A 36 12.38 25.50 -0.80
CA GLU A 36 12.75 25.20 -2.19
C GLU A 36 12.13 23.86 -2.69
N ALA A 37 11.84 22.93 -1.78
CA ALA A 37 11.19 21.66 -2.09
C ALA A 37 9.65 21.73 -2.12
N THR A 38 9.02 22.60 -1.32
CA THR A 38 7.55 22.76 -1.25
C THR A 38 7.00 23.78 -2.25
N GLU A 39 7.83 24.60 -2.88
CA GLU A 39 7.38 25.63 -3.82
C GLU A 39 7.43 25.21 -5.30
N LYS A 40 7.21 23.93 -5.63
CA LYS A 40 7.06 23.55 -7.04
C LYS A 40 5.66 23.91 -7.54
N PRO A 41 5.50 24.83 -8.52
CA PRO A 41 4.18 25.31 -8.96
C PRO A 41 3.23 24.21 -9.46
N TRP A 42 3.78 23.09 -9.97
CA TRP A 42 3.00 21.94 -10.41
C TRP A 42 2.41 21.11 -9.26
N LEU A 43 2.97 21.17 -8.04
CA LEU A 43 2.37 20.52 -6.87
C LEU A 43 1.14 21.29 -6.38
N LYS A 44 1.18 22.63 -6.42
CA LYS A 44 0.03 23.48 -6.04
C LYS A 44 -1.17 23.22 -6.95
N SER A 45 -0.96 23.03 -8.25
CA SER A 45 -2.06 22.72 -9.20
C SER A 45 -2.65 21.33 -8.99
N LEU A 46 -1.85 20.34 -8.59
CA LEU A 46 -2.35 18.99 -8.27
C LEU A 46 -3.15 18.94 -6.97
N VAL A 47 -2.70 19.64 -5.93
CA VAL A 47 -3.42 19.72 -4.64
C VAL A 47 -4.76 20.44 -4.84
N SER A 48 -4.75 21.59 -5.53
CA SER A 48 -5.98 22.34 -5.82
C SER A 48 -6.98 21.52 -6.65
N ARG A 49 -6.53 20.77 -7.66
CA ARG A 49 -7.40 19.89 -8.45
C ARG A 49 -7.97 18.75 -7.61
N LYS A 50 -7.19 18.19 -6.69
CA LYS A 50 -7.64 17.13 -5.78
C LYS A 50 -8.74 17.64 -4.85
N ASP A 51 -8.59 18.84 -4.31
CA ASP A 51 -9.56 19.43 -3.38
C ASP A 51 -10.91 19.68 -4.08
N HIS A 52 -10.91 20.14 -5.33
CA HIS A 52 -12.14 20.30 -6.12
C HIS A 52 -12.85 18.96 -6.40
N VAL A 53 -12.09 17.89 -6.69
CA VAL A 53 -12.69 16.56 -6.90
C VAL A 53 -13.29 16.01 -5.62
N LEU A 54 -12.63 16.22 -4.48
CA LEU A 54 -13.15 15.82 -3.18
C LEU A 54 -14.44 16.57 -2.83
N ASP A 55 -14.51 17.86 -3.12
CA ASP A 55 -15.70 18.69 -2.86
C ASP A 55 -16.90 18.23 -3.71
N LEU A 56 -16.68 17.97 -5.01
CA LEU A 56 -17.68 17.41 -5.91
C LEU A 56 -18.17 16.01 -5.46
N MET A 57 -17.27 15.16 -4.98
CA MET A 57 -17.64 13.83 -4.46
C MET A 57 -18.45 13.94 -3.16
N LEU A 58 -18.07 14.85 -2.26
CA LEU A 58 -18.80 15.12 -1.02
C LEU A 58 -20.21 15.66 -1.30
N GLU A 59 -20.34 16.57 -2.27
CA GLU A 59 -21.63 17.11 -2.72
C GLU A 59 -22.52 16.02 -3.35
N ALA A 60 -21.94 15.16 -4.19
CA ALA A 60 -22.66 14.04 -4.79
C ALA A 60 -23.12 13.00 -3.73
N VAL A 61 -22.28 12.69 -2.76
CA VAL A 61 -22.60 11.76 -1.66
C VAL A 61 -23.69 12.32 -0.75
N ASN A 62 -23.70 13.63 -0.49
CA ASN A 62 -24.76 14.27 0.28
C ASN A 62 -26.13 14.17 -0.43
N ASN A 63 -26.17 14.31 -1.76
CA ASN A 63 -27.40 14.10 -2.54
C ASN A 63 -27.86 12.63 -2.61
N LEU A 64 -26.92 11.68 -2.54
CA LEU A 64 -27.21 10.24 -2.53
C LEU A 64 -27.68 9.70 -1.18
N ARG A 65 -27.37 10.40 -0.08
CA ARG A 65 -27.75 9.98 1.28
C ARG A 65 -29.27 9.90 1.46
N ASP A 66 -30.01 10.84 0.88
CA ASP A 66 -31.48 10.87 0.98
C ASP A 66 -32.16 9.86 0.05
N SER A 67 -31.42 9.31 -0.91
CA SER A 67 -31.90 8.34 -1.91
C SER A 67 -31.30 6.94 -1.73
N MET A 68 -30.50 6.70 -0.68
CA MET A 68 -29.87 5.41 -0.43
C MET A 68 -30.93 4.38 0.03
N PRO A 69 -31.29 3.38 -0.80
CA PRO A 69 -32.21 2.34 -0.37
C PRO A 69 -31.54 1.52 0.75
N LYS A 70 -32.33 1.07 1.73
CA LYS A 70 -31.85 0.12 2.76
C LYS A 70 -31.57 -1.24 2.09
N LEU A 71 -30.40 -1.38 1.46
CA LEU A 71 -29.92 -2.61 0.81
C LEU A 71 -29.42 -3.66 1.80
N GLN A 72 -29.62 -3.43 3.10
CA GLN A 72 -29.28 -4.42 4.12
C GLN A 72 -30.38 -5.48 4.16
N ILE A 73 -30.15 -6.58 3.44
CA ILE A 73 -30.73 -7.88 3.78
C ILE A 73 -30.31 -8.13 5.23
N ARG A 74 -31.26 -8.09 6.16
CA ARG A 74 -31.04 -8.39 7.58
C ARG A 74 -30.41 -9.79 7.67
N ALA A 75 -29.44 -9.97 8.57
CA ALA A 75 -28.86 -11.29 8.81
C ALA A 75 -30.00 -12.31 9.04
N PRO A 76 -30.02 -13.45 8.33
CA PRO A 76 -31.08 -14.43 8.48
C PRO A 76 -31.15 -14.87 9.93
N GLU A 77 -32.33 -14.78 10.53
CA GLU A 77 -32.58 -15.29 11.87
C GLU A 77 -32.38 -16.81 11.80
N ALA A 78 -31.53 -17.35 12.69
CA ALA A 78 -31.26 -18.78 12.71
C ALA A 78 -32.55 -19.53 13.05
N GLN A 79 -33.29 -19.92 12.03
CA GLN A 79 -34.37 -20.87 12.17
C GLN A 79 -33.76 -22.10 12.83
N GLN A 80 -34.36 -22.54 13.94
CA GLN A 80 -34.06 -23.85 14.51
C GLN A 80 -34.48 -24.87 13.46
N THR A 81 -33.56 -25.16 12.54
CA THR A 81 -33.70 -26.27 11.62
C THR A 81 -33.79 -27.48 12.53
N LEU A 82 -35.00 -28.04 12.62
CA LEU A 82 -35.16 -29.47 12.83
C LEU A 82 -34.37 -30.10 11.70
N PHE A 83 -33.08 -30.33 11.95
CA PHE A 83 -32.24 -31.09 11.06
C PHE A 83 -32.93 -32.44 10.93
N SER A 84 -33.67 -32.63 9.84
CA SER A 84 -33.74 -33.95 9.24
C SER A 84 -32.29 -34.39 9.19
N ILE A 85 -31.96 -35.43 9.95
CA ILE A 85 -30.63 -36.04 9.96
C ILE A 85 -30.49 -36.67 8.57
N ASN A 86 -30.28 -35.82 7.58
CA ASN A 86 -29.88 -36.20 6.26
C ASN A 86 -28.52 -36.85 6.48
N GLN A 87 -28.38 -38.06 5.96
CA GLN A 87 -27.16 -38.86 5.97
C GLN A 87 -25.97 -38.17 5.23
N SER A 88 -26.08 -36.88 4.93
CA SER A 88 -25.18 -36.04 4.13
C SER A 88 -24.12 -35.29 4.94
N CYS A 89 -24.23 -35.22 6.27
CA CYS A 89 -23.21 -34.59 7.11
C CYS A 89 -22.26 -35.66 7.66
N LEU A 90 -21.21 -35.99 6.89
CA LEU A 90 -20.19 -36.93 7.33
C LEU A 90 -19.36 -36.31 8.47
N PRO A 91 -19.09 -37.06 9.55
CA PRO A 91 -18.21 -36.61 10.62
C PRO A 91 -16.74 -36.65 10.17
N GLY A 92 -15.91 -35.76 10.71
CA GLY A 92 -14.47 -35.74 10.46
C GLY A 92 -14.02 -34.72 9.41
N PHE A 93 -12.81 -34.90 8.89
CA PHE A 93 -12.20 -34.03 7.88
C PHE A 93 -11.82 -34.86 6.66
N TYR A 94 -11.91 -34.24 5.48
CA TYR A 94 -11.47 -34.87 4.25
C TYR A 94 -9.97 -35.15 4.27
N THR A 95 -9.61 -36.32 3.79
CA THR A 95 -8.24 -36.76 3.58
C THR A 95 -7.67 -36.19 2.28
N PRO A 96 -6.33 -36.09 2.13
CA PRO A 96 -5.72 -35.65 0.87
C PRO A 96 -6.10 -36.50 -0.35
N ALA A 97 -6.41 -37.78 -0.14
CA ALA A 97 -6.85 -38.68 -1.20
C ALA A 97 -8.27 -38.35 -1.70
N GLU A 98 -9.16 -37.93 -0.80
CA GLU A 98 -10.53 -37.50 -1.13
C GLU A 98 -10.54 -36.12 -1.81
N LEU A 99 -9.56 -35.27 -1.50
CA LEU A 99 -9.39 -33.93 -2.08
C LEU A 99 -8.45 -33.92 -3.30
N LYS A 100 -8.15 -35.08 -3.89
CA LYS A 100 -7.33 -35.15 -5.08
C LYS A 100 -8.00 -34.38 -6.24
N PRO A 101 -7.24 -33.61 -7.04
CA PRO A 101 -7.81 -32.98 -8.22
C PRO A 101 -8.36 -34.03 -9.19
N PHE A 102 -9.34 -33.63 -10.01
CA PHE A 102 -9.94 -34.50 -11.01
C PHE A 102 -8.90 -35.01 -12.04
N TRP A 103 -7.90 -34.18 -12.34
CA TRP A 103 -6.76 -34.55 -13.21
C TRP A 103 -5.44 -34.32 -12.49
N GLU A 104 -4.53 -35.28 -12.63
CA GLU A 104 -3.14 -35.11 -12.23
C GLU A 104 -2.39 -34.29 -13.28
N ARG A 105 -1.61 -33.32 -12.81
CA ARG A 105 -0.76 -32.52 -13.69
C ARG A 105 0.40 -33.39 -14.19
N PRO A 106 0.68 -33.41 -15.51
CA PRO A 106 1.84 -34.11 -16.02
C PRO A 106 3.15 -33.48 -15.50
N PRO A 107 4.24 -34.26 -15.40
CA PRO A 107 5.55 -33.71 -15.05
C PRO A 107 5.92 -32.52 -15.93
N GLN A 108 6.36 -31.43 -15.31
CA GLN A 108 6.77 -30.20 -16.00
C GLN A 108 8.29 -30.06 -15.96
N ASP A 109 8.87 -29.49 -17.01
CA ASP A 109 10.28 -29.08 -17.00
C ASP A 109 10.42 -27.76 -16.22
N PRO A 110 11.20 -27.72 -15.12
CA PRO A 110 11.40 -26.50 -14.34
C PRO A 110 12.15 -25.39 -15.10
N ASN A 111 12.83 -25.71 -16.20
CA ASN A 111 13.54 -24.74 -17.04
C ASN A 111 12.70 -24.25 -18.23
N ALA A 112 11.48 -24.76 -18.39
CA ALA A 112 10.61 -24.32 -19.46
C ALA A 112 10.23 -22.82 -19.33
N PRO A 113 9.98 -22.13 -20.45
CA PRO A 113 9.43 -20.77 -20.46
C PRO A 113 8.20 -20.64 -19.56
N GLY A 114 8.24 -19.76 -18.55
CA GLY A 114 7.10 -19.53 -17.67
C GLY A 114 6.87 -20.59 -16.57
N ALA A 115 7.75 -21.58 -16.45
CA ALA A 115 7.67 -22.57 -15.37
C ALA A 115 7.67 -21.89 -13.98
N ASP A 116 6.91 -22.45 -13.04
CA ASP A 116 6.69 -21.90 -11.69
C ASP A 116 6.13 -20.47 -11.65
N GLY A 117 5.51 -20.00 -12.74
CA GLY A 117 5.00 -18.62 -12.83
C GLY A 117 6.09 -17.55 -12.98
N LYS A 118 7.31 -17.95 -13.36
CA LYS A 118 8.41 -17.03 -13.65
C LYS A 118 8.11 -16.21 -14.91
N ALA A 119 8.65 -15.00 -15.00
CA ALA A 119 8.48 -14.17 -16.18
C ALA A 119 9.14 -14.82 -17.42
N PHE A 120 8.40 -14.93 -18.51
CA PHE A 120 8.97 -15.29 -19.81
C PHE A 120 9.53 -14.03 -20.49
N GLN A 121 10.84 -13.83 -20.35
CA GLN A 121 11.54 -12.70 -20.98
C GLN A 121 12.40 -13.21 -22.13
N LYS A 122 12.01 -12.88 -23.36
CA LYS A 122 12.80 -13.15 -24.55
C LYS A 122 13.52 -11.88 -24.99
N SER A 123 14.85 -11.92 -24.96
CA SER A 123 15.70 -10.74 -25.21
C SER A 123 15.95 -10.47 -26.70
N LYS A 124 15.88 -11.50 -27.55
CA LYS A 124 16.13 -11.41 -28.99
C LYS A 124 14.93 -11.99 -29.73
N TRP A 125 14.38 -11.20 -30.64
CA TRP A 125 13.25 -11.57 -31.48
C TRP A 125 13.70 -11.56 -32.94
N THR A 126 13.27 -12.55 -33.69
CA THR A 126 13.34 -12.48 -35.15
C THR A 126 12.25 -11.53 -35.67
N PRO A 127 12.39 -10.96 -36.88
CA PRO A 127 11.37 -10.07 -37.44
C PRO A 127 9.97 -10.70 -37.49
N LEU A 128 9.90 -12.00 -37.83
CA LEU A 128 8.64 -12.74 -37.90
C LEU A 128 8.00 -12.90 -36.51
N GLU A 129 8.79 -13.22 -35.48
CA GLU A 129 8.29 -13.37 -34.12
C GLU A 129 7.89 -12.02 -33.50
N THR A 130 8.55 -10.91 -33.89
CA THR A 130 8.12 -9.56 -33.50
C THR A 130 6.77 -9.23 -34.11
N GLN A 131 6.57 -9.54 -35.40
CA GLN A 131 5.27 -9.38 -36.05
C GLN A 131 4.19 -10.22 -35.35
N GLU A 132 4.45 -11.51 -35.09
CA GLU A 132 3.52 -12.39 -34.36
C GLU A 132 3.17 -11.83 -32.98
N LYS A 133 4.17 -11.30 -32.26
CA LYS A 133 3.96 -10.66 -30.97
C LYS A 133 3.05 -9.44 -31.12
N GLU A 134 3.32 -8.55 -32.07
CA GLU A 134 2.53 -7.33 -32.29
C GLU A 134 1.09 -7.64 -32.73
N GLU A 135 0.88 -8.68 -33.54
CA GLU A 135 -0.46 -9.14 -33.94
C GLU A 135 -1.24 -9.80 -32.79
N GLY A 136 -0.55 -10.44 -31.85
CA GLY A 136 -1.16 -11.10 -30.69
C GLY A 136 -1.48 -10.18 -29.50
N TYR A 137 -0.93 -8.96 -29.45
CA TYR A 137 -1.14 -7.96 -28.39
C TYR A 137 -2.33 -7.04 -28.68
#